data_AF-A0A967U3Y1-F1
#
_entry.id   AF-A0A967U3Y1-F1
#
_cell.length_a   1.000
_cell.length_b   1.000
_cell.length_c   1.000
_cell.angle_alpha   90.00
_cell.angle_beta   90.00
_cell.angle_gamma   90.00
#
_symmetry.space_group_name_H-M   'P 1'
#
loop_
_entity.id
_entity.type
_entity.pdbx_description
1 polymer ?
#
loop_
_entity_poly.entity_id
_entity_poly.type
_entity_poly.pdbx_seq_one_letter_code
_entity_poly.pdbx_strand_id
1 'polypeptide(L)' 'MQTCALCNEQTENIMDVAENWLIDAIKKDHPEWVQGSGACPKCIEYYSSLDEEISVED' A
#
# COMPACT_ATOMS: atom_id res chain seq x y z
N MET A 1 -1.66 20.39 5.35
CA MET A 1 -0.93 19.22 5.89
C MET A 1 -1.82 18.50 6.87
N GLN A 2 -1.99 17.21 6.65
CA GLN A 2 -2.70 16.27 7.50
C GLN A 2 -1.68 15.44 8.28
N THR A 3 -2.05 14.94 9.45
CA THR A 3 -1.20 14.06 10.26
C THR A 3 -1.83 12.69 10.33
N CYS A 4 -1.08 11.65 9.94
CA CYS A 4 -1.55 10.29 10.08
C CYS A 4 -1.57 9.88 11.56
N ALA A 5 -2.71 9.46 12.09
CA ALA A 5 -2.84 9.06 13.50
C ALA A 5 -2.11 7.73 13.83
N LEU A 6 -1.70 6.96 12.82
CA LEU A 6 -1.03 5.67 13.00
C LEU A 6 0.51 5.83 13.11
N CYS A 7 1.11 6.59 12.20
CA CYS A 7 2.57 6.81 12.15
C CYS A 7 3.02 8.22 12.55
N ASN A 8 2.09 9.15 12.77
CA ASN A 8 2.35 10.58 13.03
C ASN A 8 3.08 11.33 11.89
N GLU A 9 3.09 10.77 10.68
CA GLU A 9 3.68 11.42 9.50
C GLU A 9 2.81 12.59 9.02
N GLN A 10 3.46 13.68 8.64
CA GLN A 10 2.80 14.82 8.01
C GLN A 10 2.77 14.62 6.50
N THR A 11 1.58 14.69 5.93
CA THR A 11 1.36 14.48 4.50
C THR A 11 0.40 15.53 3.94
N GLU A 12 0.44 15.78 2.65
CA GLU A 12 -0.59 16.58 1.96
C GLU A 12 -1.85 15.74 1.70
N ASN A 13 -1.68 14.43 1.51
CA ASN A 13 -2.73 13.47 1.23
C ASN A 13 -2.63 12.24 2.16
N ILE A 14 -3.66 12.01 2.97
CA ILE A 14 -3.70 10.86 3.88
C ILE A 14 -3.87 9.52 3.14
N MET A 15 -4.44 9.55 1.93
CA MET A 15 -4.61 8.35 1.11
C MET A 15 -3.25 7.74 0.77
N ASP A 16 -2.29 8.52 0.30
CA ASP A 16 -0.93 8.05 -0.02
C ASP A 16 -0.26 7.33 1.16
N VAL A 17 -0.51 7.80 2.39
CA VAL A 17 -0.02 7.12 3.60
C VAL A 17 -0.72 5.77 3.76
N ALA A 18 -2.04 5.71 3.64
CA ALA A 18 -2.79 4.46 3.72
C ALA A 18 -2.37 3.46 2.63
N GLU A 19 -2.11 3.89 1.40
CA GLU A 19 -1.63 3.02 0.31
C GLU A 19 -0.28 2.39 0.67
N ASN A 20 0.66 3.20 1.18
CA ASN A 20 1.96 2.71 1.61
C ASN A 20 1.85 1.67 2.73
N TRP A 21 0.95 1.89 3.68
CA TRP A 21 0.66 0.93 4.75
C TRP A 21 0.11 -0.40 4.19
N LEU A 22 -0.77 -0.37 3.20
CA LEU A 22 -1.29 -1.56 2.53
C LEU A 22 -0.19 -2.30 1.76
N ILE A 23 0.64 -1.58 1.01
CA ILE A 23 1.77 -2.15 0.27
C ILE A 23 2.77 -2.81 1.25
N ASP A 24 3.05 -2.21 2.40
CA ASP A 24 3.94 -2.78 3.40
C ASP A 24 3.34 -4.03 4.08
N ALA A 25 2.01 -4.08 4.26
CA ALA A 25 1.33 -5.29 4.69
C ALA A 25 1.48 -6.42 3.65
N ILE A 26 1.27 -6.12 2.36
CA ILE A 26 1.46 -7.09 1.27
C ILE A 26 2.90 -7.62 1.23
N LYS A 27 3.91 -6.75 1.36
CA LYS A 27 5.33 -7.17 1.44
C LYS A 27 5.60 -8.12 2.60
N LYS A 28 4.97 -7.90 3.75
CA LYS A 28 5.14 -8.72 4.95
C LYS A 28 4.54 -10.12 4.76
N ASP A 29 3.42 -10.20 4.07
CA ASP A 29 2.75 -11.47 3.77
C ASP A 29 3.41 -12.23 2.60
N HIS A 30 4.07 -11.50 1.68
CA HIS A 30 4.78 -12.03 0.51
C HIS A 30 6.26 -11.64 0.48
N PRO A 31 7.08 -12.09 1.45
CA PRO A 31 8.49 -11.74 1.50
C PRO A 31 9.27 -12.23 0.26
N GLU A 32 8.80 -13.27 -0.42
CA GLU A 32 9.38 -13.79 -1.66
C GLU A 32 9.21 -12.88 -2.88
N TRP A 33 8.33 -11.88 -2.81
CA TRP A 33 8.18 -10.86 -3.86
C TRP A 33 9.16 -9.71 -3.71
N VAL A 34 9.79 -9.57 -2.54
CA VAL A 34 10.75 -8.53 -2.23
C VAL A 34 12.10 -8.87 -2.88
N GLN A 35 12.61 -7.96 -3.70
CA GLN A 35 13.90 -8.07 -4.37
C GLN A 35 15.01 -7.56 -3.44
N GLY A 36 16.28 -7.88 -3.75
CA GLY A 36 17.43 -7.57 -2.89
C GLY A 36 17.65 -6.07 -2.56
N SER A 37 17.00 -5.16 -3.26
CA SER A 37 16.98 -3.72 -2.96
C SER A 37 15.84 -3.28 -2.04
N GLY A 38 14.98 -4.20 -1.58
CA GLY A 38 13.73 -3.90 -0.86
C GLY A 38 12.56 -3.52 -1.77
N ALA A 39 12.78 -3.46 -3.09
CA ALA A 39 11.70 -3.20 -4.05
C ALA A 39 10.77 -4.41 -4.17
N CYS A 40 9.46 -4.16 -4.29
CA CYS A 40 8.46 -5.20 -4.53
C CYS A 40 7.48 -4.78 -5.64
N PRO A 41 7.87 -4.90 -6.93
CA PRO A 41 6.98 -4.54 -8.05
C PRO A 41 5.67 -5.33 -8.03
N LYS A 42 5.72 -6.61 -7.65
CA LYS A 42 4.54 -7.47 -7.51
C LYS A 42 3.57 -6.98 -6.43
N CYS A 43 4.06 -6.34 -5.37
CA CYS A 43 3.20 -5.78 -4.34
C CYS A 43 2.37 -4.61 -4.87
N ILE A 44 2.98 -3.79 -5.75
CA ILE A 44 2.28 -2.68 -6.42
C ILE A 44 1.25 -3.20 -7.41
N GLU A 45 1.65 -4.17 -8.25
CA GLU A 45 0.74 -4.81 -9.21
C GLU A 45 -0.46 -5.47 -8.51
N TYR A 46 -0.20 -6.21 -7.43
CA TYR A 46 -1.27 -6.81 -6.62
C TYR A 46 -2.15 -5.75 -5.98
N TYR A 47 -1.57 -4.72 -5.36
CA TYR A 47 -2.33 -3.60 -4.78
C TYR A 47 -3.27 -2.95 -5.82
N SER A 48 -2.77 -2.64 -7.02
CA SER A 48 -3.59 -2.06 -8.10
C SER A 48 -4.72 -2.99 -8.56
N SER A 49 -4.53 -4.31 -8.51
CA SER A 49 -5.59 -5.26 -8.86
C SER A 49 -6.72 -5.35 -7.83
N LEU A 50 -6.48 -4.95 -6.58
CA LEU A 50 -7.53 -4.95 -5.54
C LEU A 50 -8.65 -3.96 -5.85
N ASP A 51 -8.34 -2.81 -6.46
CA ASP A 51 -9.33 -1.82 -6.86
C ASP A 51 -10.24 -2.32 -8.00
N GLU A 52 -9.74 -3.21 -8.85
CA GLU A 52 -10.51 -3.81 -9.94
C GLU A 52 -11.50 -4.87 -9.42
N GLU A 53 -11.21 -5.51 -8.29
CA GLU A 53 -12.06 -6.52 -7.66
C GLU A 53 -13.15 -5.93 -6.75
N ILE A 54 -13.07 -4.64 -6.37
CA ILE A 54 -14.06 -3.93 -5.55
C ILE A 54 -14.99 -3.09 -6.45
N SER A 55 -15.57 -3.72 -7.47
CA SER A 55 -16.79 -3.19 -8.10
C SER A 55 -18.00 -3.71 -7.31
N VAL A 56 -18.29 -3.06 -6.17
CA VAL A 56 -19.57 -3.28 -5.48
C VAL A 56 -20.62 -2.54 -6.30
N GLU A 57 -21.45 -3.28 -7.04
CA GLU A 57 -22.63 -2.71 -7.69
C GLU A 57 -23.57 -2.16 -6.60
N ASP A 58 -23.85 -0.85 -6.65
CA ASP A 58 -24.82 -0.13 -5.80
C ASP A 58 -26.27 -0.61 -6.01
#